data_AF-M7NN36-F1
#
_entry.id   AF-M7NN36-F1
#
_cell.length_a   1.000
_cell.length_b   1.000
_cell.length_c   1.000
_cell.angle_alpha   90.00
_cell.angle_beta   90.00
_cell.angle_gamma   90.00
#
_symmetry.space_group_name_H-M   'P 1'
#
loop_
_entity.id
_entity.type
_entity.pdbx_description
1 polymer ?
#
loop_
_entity_poly.entity_id
_entity_poly.type
_entity_poly.pdbx_seq_one_letter_code
_entity_poly.pdbx_strand_id
1 'polypeptide(L)'
;MKPLISPLIAYTCTFISISGIIFLFALAALFKHNSEALISDLPQGLSGAHVGNTCILAGLIYIGILVFSGTQIWLIRRQTGISL
;
A
#
# COMPACT_ATOMS: atom_id res chain seq x y z
N MET A 1 0.74 -9.10 25.29
CA MET A 1 0.33 -10.15 24.33
C MET A 1 1.52 -10.44 23.45
N LYS A 2 1.96 -11.70 23.32
CA LYS A 2 3.12 -12.03 22.48
C LYS A 2 2.90 -11.52 21.04
N PRO A 3 3.92 -10.96 20.37
CA PRO A 3 3.76 -10.46 19.01
C PRO A 3 3.34 -11.62 18.10
N LEU A 4 2.22 -11.44 17.38
CA LEU A 4 1.66 -12.43 16.46
C LEU A 4 2.55 -12.62 15.21
N ILE A 5 3.38 -11.63 14.89
CA ILE A 5 4.23 -11.57 13.72
C ILE A 5 5.66 -11.21 14.16
N SER A 6 6.66 -11.88 13.56
CA SER A 6 8.07 -11.58 13.80
C SER A 6 8.36 -10.10 13.49
N PRO A 7 9.13 -9.38 14.34
CA PRO A 7 9.41 -7.95 14.15
C PRO A 7 9.96 -7.63 12.76
N LEU A 8 10.78 -8.52 12.21
CA LEU A 8 11.38 -8.38 10.88
C LEU A 8 10.32 -8.36 9.76
N ILE A 9 9.29 -9.20 9.88
CA ILE A 9 8.18 -9.27 8.90
C ILE A 9 7.30 -8.03 9.00
N ALA A 10 7.05 -7.52 10.22
CA ALA A 10 6.25 -6.32 10.42
C ALA A 10 6.90 -5.07 9.80
N TYR A 11 8.22 -4.91 9.94
CA TYR A 11 8.98 -3.83 9.29
C TYR A 11 8.95 -3.92 7.77
N THR A 12 9.21 -5.10 7.20
CA THR A 12 9.18 -5.30 5.75
C THR A 12 7.77 -5.06 5.17
N CYS A 13 6.72 -5.54 5.84
CA CYS A 13 5.33 -5.31 5.43
C CYS A 13 4.96 -3.81 5.42
N THR A 14 5.43 -3.06 6.43
CA THR A 14 5.22 -1.61 6.51
C THR A 14 5.93 -0.90 5.36
N PHE A 15 7.19 -1.26 5.08
CA PHE A 15 7.95 -0.66 3.98
C PHE A 15 7.31 -0.92 2.62
N ILE A 16 6.88 -2.17 2.35
CA ILE A 16 6.18 -2.54 1.12
C ILE A 16 4.85 -1.80 1.00
N SER A 17 4.11 -1.62 2.11
CA SER A 17 2.86 -0.86 2.06
C SER A 17 3.07 0.60 1.72
N ILE A 18 4.11 1.23 2.28
CA ILE A 18 4.45 2.62 1.97
C ILE A 18 4.85 2.77 0.49
N SER A 19 5.73 1.90 -0.01
CA SER A 19 6.14 1.97 -1.42
C SER A 19 4.98 1.67 -2.37
N GLY A 20 4.10 0.74 -2.02
CA GLY A 20 2.89 0.41 -2.76
C GLY A 20 1.90 1.58 -2.85
N ILE A 21 1.67 2.30 -1.75
CA ILE A 21 0.80 3.50 -1.73
C ILE A 21 1.37 4.58 -2.66
N ILE A 22 2.67 4.87 -2.55
CA ILE A 22 3.33 5.89 -3.38
C ILE A 22 3.19 5.54 -4.87
N PHE A 23 3.44 4.27 -5.22
CA PHE A 23 3.38 3.81 -6.60
C PHE A 23 1.94 3.84 -7.16
N LEU A 24 0.97 3.35 -6.40
CA LEU A 24 -0.45 3.35 -6.81
C LEU A 24 -1.03 4.76 -6.93
N PHE A 25 -0.62 5.68 -6.05
CA PHE A 25 -1.06 7.07 -6.12
C PHE A 25 -0.45 7.79 -7.34
N ALA A 26 0.82 7.51 -7.67
CA ALA A 26 1.46 8.00 -8.88
C ALA A 26 0.77 7.45 -10.15
N LEU A 27 0.45 6.15 -10.19
CA LEU A 27 -0.29 5.56 -11.31
C LEU A 27 -1.70 6.17 -11.43
N ALA A 28 -2.42 6.33 -10.33
CA ALA A 28 -3.75 6.94 -10.34
C ALA A 28 -3.71 8.38 -10.88
N ALA A 29 -2.68 9.16 -10.52
CA ALA A 29 -2.46 10.50 -11.07
C ALA A 29 -2.16 10.47 -12.58
N LEU A 30 -1.33 9.53 -13.05
CA LEU A 30 -1.03 9.35 -14.48
C LEU A 30 -2.29 8.96 -15.28
N PHE A 31 -3.09 8.01 -14.78
CA PHE A 31 -4.35 7.62 -15.41
C PHE A 31 -5.36 8.77 -15.47
N LYS A 32 -5.39 9.63 -14.44
CA LYS A 32 -6.24 10.83 -14.45
C LYS A 32 -5.81 11.86 -15.50
N HIS A 33 -4.51 11.94 -15.79
CA HIS A 33 -3.95 12.84 -16.79
C HIS A 33 -4.05 12.31 -18.24
N ASN A 34 -4.73 11.17 -18.46
CA ASN A 34 -4.87 10.54 -19.77
C ASN A 34 -3.53 10.39 -20.52
N SER A 35 -2.48 9.92 -19.83
CA SER A 35 -1.22 9.63 -20.51
C SER A 35 -1.43 8.51 -21.53
N GLU A 36 -1.36 8.84 -22.81
CA GLU A 36 -1.57 7.94 -23.94
C GLU A 36 -0.70 6.68 -23.81
N ALA A 37 0.49 6.77 -23.22
CA ALA A 37 1.39 5.65 -22.97
C ALA A 37 0.83 4.53 -22.07
N LEU A 38 -0.12 4.81 -21.17
CA LEU A 38 -0.77 3.78 -20.31
C LEU A 38 -2.12 3.31 -20.86
N ILE A 39 -2.72 4.06 -21.78
CA ILE A 39 -4.04 3.80 -22.35
C ILE A 39 -3.92 3.18 -23.75
N SER A 40 -2.81 3.41 -24.44
CA SER A 40 -2.56 2.94 -25.82
C SER A 40 -2.48 1.43 -25.95
N ASP A 41 -2.20 0.71 -24.86
CA ASP A 41 -2.08 -0.76 -24.84
C ASP A 41 -3.21 -1.44 -24.05
N LEU A 42 -4.24 -0.66 -23.70
CA LEU A 42 -5.34 -1.15 -22.90
C LEU A 42 -6.31 -1.97 -23.78
N PRO A 43 -6.71 -3.19 -23.37
CA PRO A 43 -7.58 -4.04 -24.17
C PRO A 43 -8.90 -3.31 -24.47
N GLN A 44 -9.40 -3.48 -25.69
CA GLN A 44 -10.56 -2.75 -26.19
C GLN A 44 -11.75 -2.88 -25.23
N GLY A 45 -12.18 -1.75 -24.65
CA GLY A 45 -13.31 -1.68 -23.72
C GLY A 45 -12.94 -1.27 -22.28
N LEU A 46 -11.66 -1.25 -21.92
CA LEU A 46 -11.22 -0.74 -20.62
C LEU A 46 -10.87 0.74 -20.76
N SER A 47 -11.55 1.61 -19.99
CA SER A 47 -11.23 3.04 -19.94
C SER A 47 -10.13 3.29 -18.91
N GLY A 48 -9.19 4.21 -19.19
CA GLY A 48 -8.17 4.64 -18.23
C GLY A 48 -8.77 5.11 -16.88
N ALA A 49 -10.01 5.60 -16.90
CA ALA A 49 -10.77 5.93 -15.69
C ALA A 49 -11.11 4.70 -14.83
N HIS A 50 -11.38 3.54 -15.44
CA HIS A 50 -11.66 2.30 -14.73
C HIS A 50 -10.41 1.77 -14.02
N VAL A 51 -9.25 1.82 -14.68
CA VAL A 51 -7.97 1.42 -14.08
C VAL A 51 -7.52 2.41 -13.00
N GLY A 52 -7.73 3.72 -13.21
CA GLY A 52 -7.49 4.72 -12.18
C GLY A 52 -8.30 4.44 -10.91
N ASN A 53 -9.57 4.06 -11.07
CA ASN A 53 -10.45 3.75 -9.94
C ASN A 53 -10.01 2.48 -9.20
N THR A 54 -9.53 1.45 -9.91
CA THR A 54 -8.97 0.25 -9.26
C THR A 54 -7.65 0.54 -8.56
N CYS A 55 -6.78 1.41 -9.10
CA CYS A 55 -5.56 1.86 -8.40
C CYS A 55 -5.87 2.61 -7.10
N ILE A 56 -6.89 3.48 -7.10
CA ILE A 56 -7.32 4.18 -5.88
C ILE A 56 -7.86 3.20 -4.84
N LEU A 57 -8.67 2.23 -5.26
CA LEU A 57 -9.19 1.18 -4.38
C LEU A 57 -8.05 0.32 -3.80
N ALA A 58 -7.08 -0.06 -4.63
CA ALA A 58 -5.90 -0.79 -4.19
C ALA A 58 -5.07 0.04 -3.19
N GLY A 59 -4.90 1.34 -3.43
CA GLY A 59 -4.22 2.26 -2.50
C GLY A 59 -4.88 2.29 -1.13
N LEU A 60 -6.22 2.32 -1.08
CA LEU A 60 -6.99 2.22 0.18
C LEU A 60 -6.71 0.92 0.94
N ILE A 61 -6.59 -0.21 0.24
CA ILE A 61 -6.27 -1.51 0.88
C ILE A 61 -4.86 -1.46 1.48
N TYR A 62 -3.87 -0.93 0.76
CA TYR A 62 -2.52 -0.77 1.28
C TYR A 62 -2.45 0.16 2.50
N ILE A 63 -3.28 1.21 2.56
CA ILE A 63 -3.42 2.06 3.76
C ILE A 63 -3.92 1.24 4.94
N GLY A 64 -4.92 0.37 4.74
CA GLY A 64 -5.42 -0.53 5.78
C GLY A 64 -4.33 -1.48 6.32
N ILE A 65 -3.53 -2.06 5.42
CA ILE A 65 -2.40 -2.93 5.78
C ILE A 65 -1.30 -2.14 6.51
N LEU A 66 -1.05 -0.89 6.12
CA LEU A 66 -0.09 -0.01 6.80
C LEU A 66 -0.53 0.26 8.25
N VAL A 67 -1.82 0.57 8.48
CA VAL A 67 -2.34 0.78 9.84
C VAL A 67 -2.20 -0.49 10.68
N PHE A 68 -2.52 -1.65 10.11
CA PHE A 68 -2.39 -2.93 10.82
C PHE A 68 -0.92 -3.24 11.18
N SER A 69 -0.02 -3.19 10.19
CA SER A 69 1.42 -3.45 10.39
C SER A 69 2.10 -2.42 11.30
N GLY A 70 1.70 -1.15 11.21
CA GLY A 70 2.14 -0.09 12.11
C GLY A 70 1.71 -0.31 13.55
N THR A 71 0.48 -0.81 13.77
CA THR A 71 0.01 -1.18 15.12
C THR A 71 0.82 -2.34 15.70
N GLN A 72 1.20 -3.34 14.88
CA GLN A 72 2.07 -4.44 15.32
C GLN A 72 3.47 -3.92 15.70
N ILE A 73 4.08 -3.02 14.91
CA ILE A 73 5.36 -2.39 15.24
C ILE A 73 5.28 -1.58 16.53
N TRP A 74 4.20 -0.81 16.71
CA TRP A 74 3.99 -0.02 17.92
C TRP A 74 3.88 -0.90 19.17
N LEU A 75 3.13 -2.00 19.07
CA LEU A 75 3.05 -3.00 20.14
C LEU A 75 4.41 -3.65 20.43
N ILE A 76 5.15 -4.06 19.40
CA ILE A 76 6.51 -4.62 19.54
C ILE A 76 7.40 -3.63 20.30
N ARG A 77 7.46 -2.36 19.88
CA ARG A 77 8.26 -1.31 20.52
C ARG A 77 7.84 -1.08 21.97
N ARG A 78 6.54 -1.13 22.28
CA ARG A 78 6.04 -1.05 23.67
C ARG A 78 6.47 -2.24 24.50
N GLN A 79 6.47 -3.46 23.96
CA GLN A 79 6.87 -4.65 24.70
C GLN A 79 8.38 -4.76 24.88
N THR A 80 9.18 -4.36 23.89
CA THR A 80 10.65 -4.31 24.02
C THR A 80 11.10 -3.22 24.99
N GLY A 81 10.33 -2.14 25.14
CA GLY A 81 10.58 -1.11 26.15
C GLY A 81 10.29 -1.54 27.60
N ILE A 82 9.61 -2.67 27.82
CA ILE A 82 9.31 -3.22 29.17
C ILE A 82 10.27 -4.36 29.54
N SER A 83 11.15 -4.79 28.63
CA SER A 83 12.24 -5.72 28.91
C SER A 83 13.56 -4.94 29.07
N LEU A 84 13.70 -4.25 30.20
CA LEU A 84 14.97 -3.77 30.74
C LEU A 84 15.02 -4.21 32.20
#